data_AF-A0A0V0YEE1-F1
#
_entry.id   AF-A0A0V0YEE1-F1
#
_cell.length_a   1.000
_cell.length_b   1.000
_cell.length_c   1.000
_cell.angle_alpha   90.00
_cell.angle_beta   90.00
_cell.angle_gamma   90.00
#
_symmetry.space_group_name_H-M   'P 1'
#
loop_
_entity.id
_entity.type
_entity.pdbx_description
1 polymer ?
#
loop_
_entity_poly.entity_id
_entity_poly.type
_entity_poly.pdbx_seq_one_letter_code
_entity_poly.pdbx_strand_id
1 'polypeptide(L)'
;MFNGITIFIIPVNVLSSRMQVLNRNIEKYNGIVAKELDRKVSTVLLDDDVLKLNNFWKKRVYFSRAKLLKLSWLSECIKRGTFVDEEPFILALNLIEEPSLLNHAECSSEAADLIQNKELSVKPSVSCCDEWKTSCFKNEIIHQLETLRDSYKSMNESWRALAYDKAISSIKQCKEPITSKEMLSELPGIGKKIASKIWELYEEGKIEKVNEFASNEKIQVLKLFNSIWGVGPRTAEKWYLQGLRTIEDVQRNVTLTDQEYIGFKYREEILLKIPRPEVEEIAKTVTDAAYKINNNFICDICGSYRRGEEECGDVDILITHPDGKSYSNIVYQLVTVLKDSGFLTDSLTDINWNSSKYMGVCQLKSGSNLHRRIDIIAVPPAEYATALLYLTGSAEFVRGLYGKAKSMQMKLNQHGLWINVNRAPLHRYRYLPRPITGMHEFDYESMEATPDHFPDKLEIRPKLWVAWLYRQPSNEPRWIKRDIELLFGVKPKLLEMNIFKNMPYWNKRLWKIKHLIEVKPIVFPNGEPTEEDIPYMRLFPDGRCIVDKAMKLDTLEADELNEEKNELTAKYFNEKLRFKWNRFEDILEDAPWTDPKQSRF
;
A
#
# COMPACT_ATOMS: atom_id res chain seq x y z
N MET A 1 22.55 -44.41 -14.43
CA MET A 1 22.16 -43.97 -13.08
C MET A 1 20.79 -43.30 -13.08
N PHE A 2 20.46 -42.47 -14.08
CA PHE A 2 19.14 -41.80 -14.18
C PHE A 2 18.27 -42.32 -15.33
N ASN A 3 18.37 -43.61 -15.67
CA ASN A 3 17.68 -44.18 -16.83
C ASN A 3 16.16 -44.06 -16.68
N GLY A 4 15.48 -43.52 -17.69
CA GLY A 4 14.03 -43.28 -17.68
C GLY A 4 13.58 -42.08 -16.83
N ILE A 5 14.50 -41.32 -16.24
CA ILE A 5 14.18 -40.14 -15.44
C ILE A 5 14.32 -38.89 -16.30
N THR A 6 13.24 -38.12 -16.41
CA THR A 6 13.22 -36.82 -17.08
C THR A 6 13.31 -35.73 -16.02
N ILE A 7 14.44 -35.01 -16.01
CA ILE A 7 14.79 -34.03 -14.99
C ILE A 7 14.63 -32.63 -15.56
N PHE A 8 13.86 -31.79 -14.87
CA PHE A 8 13.84 -30.35 -15.10
C PHE A 8 14.54 -29.64 -13.95
N ILE A 9 15.63 -28.92 -14.25
CA ILE A 9 16.29 -28.05 -13.26
C ILE A 9 15.72 -26.66 -13.38
N ILE A 10 15.24 -26.11 -12.27
CA ILE A 10 14.72 -24.74 -12.23
C ILE A 10 15.90 -23.76 -12.29
N PRO A 11 15.96 -22.86 -13.29
CA PRO A 11 17.12 -21.99 -13.50
C PRO A 11 17.20 -20.80 -12.52
N VAL A 12 16.46 -20.84 -11.41
CA VAL A 12 16.43 -19.77 -10.41
C VAL A 12 17.58 -19.99 -9.42
N ASN A 13 18.43 -18.98 -9.23
CA ASN A 13 19.62 -19.01 -8.37
C ASN A 13 20.75 -19.99 -8.79
N VAL A 14 20.62 -20.68 -9.92
CA VAL A 14 21.70 -21.51 -10.48
C VAL A 14 22.44 -20.77 -11.59
N LEU A 15 23.74 -20.53 -11.42
CA LEU A 15 24.58 -19.90 -12.45
C LEU A 15 24.56 -20.70 -13.76
N SER A 16 24.57 -20.01 -14.91
CA SER A 16 24.49 -20.64 -16.24
C SER A 16 25.63 -21.65 -16.50
N SER A 17 26.83 -21.39 -15.99
CA SER A 17 27.96 -22.32 -16.05
C SER A 17 27.72 -23.60 -15.24
N ARG A 18 27.12 -23.49 -14.05
CA ARG A 18 26.74 -24.64 -13.21
C ARG A 18 25.60 -25.44 -13.85
N MET A 19 24.61 -24.78 -14.46
CA MET A 19 23.54 -25.44 -15.21
C MET A 19 24.07 -26.30 -16.36
N GLN A 20 25.03 -25.78 -17.14
CA GLN A 20 25.65 -26.55 -18.22
C GLN A 20 26.36 -27.82 -17.72
N VAL A 21 27.06 -27.72 -16.58
CA VAL A 21 27.74 -28.87 -15.97
C VAL A 21 26.73 -29.90 -15.46
N LEU A 22 25.66 -29.46 -14.78
CA LEU A 22 24.62 -30.36 -14.27
C LEU A 22 23.88 -31.08 -15.39
N ASN A 23 23.50 -30.36 -16.46
CA ASN A 23 22.84 -30.95 -17.62
C ASN A 23 23.70 -32.01 -18.30
N ARG A 24 25.00 -31.71 -18.55
CA ARG A 24 25.94 -32.69 -19.11
C ARG A 24 26.08 -33.93 -18.22
N ASN A 25 26.10 -33.76 -16.90
CA ASN A 25 26.19 -34.89 -15.99
C ASN A 25 24.91 -35.73 -15.98
N ILE A 26 23.71 -35.12 -16.05
CA ILE A 26 22.45 -35.86 -16.17
C ILE A 26 22.47 -36.74 -17.43
N GLU A 27 22.82 -36.16 -18.57
CA GLU A 27 22.90 -36.86 -19.86
C GLU A 27 23.96 -37.97 -19.85
N LYS A 28 25.16 -37.68 -19.32
CA LYS A 28 26.26 -38.65 -19.15
C LYS A 28 25.82 -39.89 -18.36
N TYR A 29 24.89 -39.73 -17.43
CA TYR A 29 24.40 -40.79 -16.56
C TYR A 29 23.04 -41.38 -17.00
N ASN A 30 22.68 -41.19 -18.28
CA ASN A 30 21.48 -41.67 -18.97
C ASN A 30 20.15 -41.05 -18.51
N GLY A 31 20.16 -39.84 -17.95
CA GLY A 31 18.95 -39.06 -17.68
C GLY A 31 18.60 -38.13 -18.83
N ILE A 32 17.33 -37.71 -18.90
CA ILE A 32 16.84 -36.78 -19.92
C ILE A 32 16.69 -35.39 -19.29
N VAL A 33 17.32 -34.37 -19.86
CA VAL A 33 17.16 -32.98 -19.43
C VAL A 33 15.97 -32.35 -20.17
N ALA A 34 14.94 -31.97 -19.44
CA ALA A 34 13.80 -31.25 -20.00
C ALA A 34 14.14 -29.77 -20.22
N LYS A 35 13.79 -29.23 -21.39
CA LYS A 35 13.94 -27.80 -21.70
C LYS A 35 12.84 -26.93 -21.09
N GLU A 36 11.66 -27.52 -20.92
CA GLU A 36 10.48 -26.88 -20.37
C GLU A 36 9.81 -27.82 -19.37
N LEU A 37 8.97 -27.23 -18.52
CA LEU A 37 8.27 -27.95 -17.47
C LEU A 37 6.94 -28.48 -18.01
N ASP A 38 6.92 -29.76 -18.38
CA ASP A 38 5.77 -30.43 -18.98
C ASP A 38 5.38 -31.72 -18.22
N ARG A 39 4.36 -32.42 -18.71
CA ARG A 39 3.84 -33.65 -18.08
C ARG A 39 4.80 -34.85 -18.16
N LYS A 40 5.87 -34.77 -18.97
CA LYS A 40 6.86 -35.85 -19.13
C LYS A 40 7.97 -35.76 -18.09
N VAL A 41 8.11 -34.61 -17.42
CA VAL A 41 9.05 -34.41 -16.31
C VAL A 41 8.69 -35.31 -15.13
N SER A 42 9.60 -36.20 -14.75
CA SER A 42 9.44 -37.10 -13.61
C SER A 42 10.04 -36.53 -12.32
N THR A 43 11.08 -35.68 -12.44
CA THR A 43 11.78 -35.09 -11.30
C THR A 43 12.09 -33.62 -11.57
N VAL A 44 11.78 -32.77 -10.60
CA VAL A 44 12.07 -31.34 -10.63
C VAL A 44 13.10 -31.04 -9.55
N LEU A 45 14.22 -30.43 -9.96
CA LEU A 45 15.32 -30.06 -9.05
C LEU A 45 15.36 -28.55 -8.84
N LEU A 46 15.46 -28.13 -7.57
CA LEU A 46 15.61 -26.73 -7.17
C LEU A 46 16.69 -26.56 -6.12
N ASP A 47 17.30 -25.38 -6.17
CA ASP A 47 18.18 -24.90 -5.11
C ASP A 47 17.39 -24.65 -3.81
N ASP A 48 18.00 -24.94 -2.66
CA ASP A 48 17.37 -24.88 -1.33
C ASP A 48 16.83 -23.48 -0.99
N ASP A 49 17.46 -22.43 -1.54
CA ASP A 49 17.07 -21.04 -1.33
C ASP A 49 15.76 -20.64 -2.06
N VAL A 50 15.29 -21.46 -3.01
CA VAL A 50 14.12 -21.14 -3.85
C VAL A 50 12.79 -21.44 -3.15
N LEU A 51 12.78 -22.24 -2.08
CA LEU A 51 11.57 -22.60 -1.33
C LEU A 51 10.80 -21.39 -0.76
N LYS A 52 11.47 -20.23 -0.61
CA LYS A 52 10.91 -18.97 -0.10
C LYS A 52 10.27 -18.08 -1.18
N LEU A 53 10.32 -18.47 -2.46
CA LEU A 53 9.78 -17.67 -3.57
C LEU A 53 8.32 -18.07 -3.90
N ASN A 54 7.35 -17.35 -3.33
CA ASN A 54 5.91 -17.54 -3.56
C ASN A 54 5.47 -17.48 -5.04
N ASN A 55 6.26 -16.86 -5.92
CA ASN A 55 5.97 -16.80 -7.36
C ASN A 55 6.29 -18.12 -8.10
N PHE A 56 7.17 -18.97 -7.55
CA PHE A 56 7.54 -20.24 -8.16
C PHE A 56 6.42 -21.28 -8.05
N TRP A 57 5.76 -21.34 -6.88
CA TRP A 57 4.63 -22.24 -6.61
C TRP A 57 3.41 -22.02 -7.53
N LYS A 58 3.32 -20.87 -8.19
CA LYS A 58 2.28 -20.55 -9.19
C LYS A 58 2.32 -21.46 -10.44
N LYS A 59 3.46 -22.12 -10.72
CA LYS A 59 3.62 -23.04 -11.88
C LYS A 59 3.42 -24.52 -11.54
N ARG A 60 3.08 -24.87 -10.28
CA ARG A 60 2.96 -26.27 -9.80
C ARG A 60 1.94 -27.12 -10.57
N VAL A 61 0.93 -26.49 -11.18
CA VAL A 61 -0.11 -27.15 -11.99
C VAL A 61 0.49 -27.96 -13.14
N TYR A 62 1.65 -27.57 -13.69
CA TYR A 62 2.27 -28.21 -14.85
C TYR A 62 3.05 -29.51 -14.51
N PHE A 63 3.32 -29.80 -13.23
CA PHE A 63 4.20 -30.91 -12.81
C PHE A 63 3.75 -31.61 -11.52
N SER A 64 2.43 -31.68 -11.27
CA SER A 64 1.85 -32.22 -10.02
C SER A 64 2.23 -33.68 -9.70
N ARG A 65 2.68 -34.45 -10.69
CA ARG A 65 3.12 -35.85 -10.55
C ARG A 65 4.63 -36.03 -10.48
N ALA A 66 5.41 -34.96 -10.68
CA ALA A 66 6.87 -35.01 -10.63
C ALA A 66 7.37 -34.94 -9.18
N LYS A 67 8.43 -35.69 -8.87
CA LYS A 67 9.10 -35.62 -7.56
C LYS A 67 9.84 -34.29 -7.43
N LEU A 68 9.70 -33.65 -6.28
CA LEU A 68 10.35 -32.38 -6.00
C LEU A 68 11.54 -32.60 -5.08
N LEU A 69 12.76 -32.48 -5.61
CA LEU A 69 13.98 -32.75 -4.86
C LEU A 69 14.91 -31.52 -4.81
N LYS A 70 15.74 -31.49 -3.77
CA LYS A 70 16.84 -30.54 -3.67
C LYS A 70 17.86 -30.79 -4.77
N LEU A 71 18.46 -29.73 -5.30
CA LEU A 71 19.56 -29.80 -6.28
C LEU A 71 20.80 -30.51 -5.70
N SER A 72 20.93 -30.51 -4.36
CA SER A 72 21.96 -31.26 -3.64
C SER A 72 21.83 -32.78 -3.82
N TRP A 73 20.63 -33.32 -4.11
CA TRP A 73 20.44 -34.74 -4.42
C TRP A 73 21.23 -35.17 -5.66
N LEU A 74 21.11 -34.41 -6.74
CA LEU A 74 21.83 -34.67 -7.99
C LEU A 74 23.35 -34.57 -7.77
N SER A 75 23.77 -33.60 -6.97
CA SER A 75 25.18 -33.42 -6.61
C SER A 75 25.72 -34.62 -5.82
N GLU A 76 24.93 -35.17 -4.90
CA GLU A 76 25.31 -36.33 -4.08
C GLU A 76 25.32 -37.65 -4.89
N CYS A 77 24.35 -37.84 -5.80
CA CYS A 77 24.35 -38.98 -6.73
C CYS A 77 25.61 -38.99 -7.61
N ILE A 78 26.00 -37.82 -8.14
CA ILE A 78 27.21 -37.68 -8.95
C ILE A 78 28.45 -37.95 -8.10
N LYS A 79 28.51 -37.41 -6.88
CA LYS A 79 29.66 -37.57 -5.98
C LYS A 79 29.87 -39.04 -5.57
N ARG A 80 28.80 -39.78 -5.31
CA ARG A 80 28.87 -41.21 -4.93
C ARG A 80 28.92 -42.16 -6.14
N GLY A 81 28.68 -41.65 -7.35
CA GLY A 81 28.63 -42.46 -8.58
C GLY A 81 27.49 -43.49 -8.59
N THR A 82 26.49 -43.33 -7.72
CA THR A 82 25.34 -44.23 -7.58
C THR A 82 24.07 -43.44 -7.32
N PHE A 83 22.93 -44.06 -7.57
CA PHE A 83 21.64 -43.48 -7.23
C PHE A 83 21.48 -43.46 -5.71
N VAL A 84 21.34 -42.27 -5.14
CA VAL A 84 21.19 -42.07 -3.70
C VAL A 84 19.71 -41.96 -3.36
N ASP A 85 19.33 -42.48 -2.20
CA ASP A 85 17.97 -42.38 -1.70
C ASP A 85 17.45 -40.94 -1.76
N GLU A 86 16.24 -40.80 -2.26
CA GLU A 86 15.62 -39.51 -2.56
C GLU A 86 15.00 -38.89 -1.31
N GLU A 87 14.54 -39.70 -0.35
CA GLU A 87 13.82 -39.23 0.85
C GLU A 87 14.48 -38.05 1.58
N PRO A 88 15.78 -38.07 1.92
CA PRO A 88 16.43 -36.96 2.64
C PRO A 88 16.53 -35.67 1.81
N PHE A 89 16.27 -35.75 0.51
CA PHE A 89 16.28 -34.62 -0.41
C PHE A 89 14.91 -34.28 -0.96
N ILE A 90 13.86 -35.01 -0.57
CA ILE A 90 12.48 -34.63 -0.88
C ILE A 90 12.20 -33.31 -0.20
N LEU A 91 11.73 -32.36 -1.01
CA LEU A 91 11.27 -31.09 -0.51
C LEU A 91 9.83 -31.25 -0.03
N ALA A 92 9.69 -31.53 1.27
CA ALA A 92 8.41 -31.43 1.96
C ALA A 92 7.94 -29.98 1.91
N LEU A 93 6.81 -29.77 1.26
CA LEU A 93 6.05 -28.54 1.38
C LEU A 93 5.45 -28.49 2.79
N ASN A 94 6.22 -28.00 3.76
CA ASN A 94 5.69 -27.76 5.09
C ASN A 94 4.65 -26.62 4.99
N LEU A 95 3.38 -27.02 4.96
CA LEU A 95 2.31 -26.25 5.58
C LEU A 95 2.78 -25.96 7.00
N ILE A 96 2.82 -24.68 7.37
CA ILE A 96 3.23 -24.21 8.69
C ILE A 96 2.46 -25.01 9.76
N GLU A 97 3.20 -25.68 10.66
CA GLU A 97 2.67 -26.45 11.77
C GLU A 97 1.95 -25.53 12.78
N GLU A 98 0.80 -25.99 13.27
CA GLU A 98 0.01 -25.38 14.34
C GLU A 98 0.78 -25.37 15.67
N PRO A 99 0.73 -24.29 16.48
CA PRO A 99 1.07 -24.39 17.89
C PRO A 99 -0.04 -25.14 18.63
N SER A 100 0.34 -26.26 19.22
CA SER A 100 -0.45 -27.16 20.07
C SER A 100 -1.36 -26.44 21.08
N LEU A 101 -2.62 -26.87 21.09
CA LEU A 101 -3.61 -26.63 22.13
C LEU A 101 -3.12 -27.14 23.49
N LEU A 102 -3.11 -26.27 24.50
CA LEU A 102 -3.15 -26.69 25.90
C LEU A 102 -4.54 -26.39 26.46
N ASN A 103 -5.11 -27.46 27.00
CA ASN A 103 -6.40 -27.56 27.69
C ASN A 103 -6.63 -26.43 28.70
N HIS A 104 -7.81 -25.81 28.63
CA HIS A 104 -8.60 -25.57 29.82
C HIS A 104 -10.08 -25.76 29.47
N ALA A 105 -10.59 -26.91 29.88
CA ALA A 105 -12.01 -27.13 30.08
C ALA A 105 -12.45 -26.46 31.39
N GLU A 106 -13.74 -26.13 31.41
CA GLU A 106 -14.57 -25.74 32.56
C GLU A 106 -14.40 -24.31 33.10
N CYS A 107 -15.35 -23.43 32.76
CA CYS A 107 -16.36 -23.05 33.76
C CYS A 107 -17.58 -22.41 33.09
N SER A 108 -18.70 -22.64 33.75
CA SER A 108 -20.10 -22.49 33.41
C SER A 108 -20.60 -21.07 33.17
N SER A 109 -21.68 -21.02 32.38
CA SER A 109 -22.83 -20.10 32.42
C SER A 109 -22.85 -18.99 33.47
N GLU A 110 -23.06 -17.75 33.03
CA GLU A 110 -24.01 -16.81 33.62
C GLU A 110 -24.11 -15.51 32.78
N ALA A 111 -25.28 -14.85 32.90
CA ALA A 111 -25.65 -13.55 32.33
C ALA A 111 -26.21 -13.50 30.89
N ALA A 112 -27.30 -14.24 30.68
CA ALA A 112 -28.48 -13.61 30.09
C ALA A 112 -29.21 -12.79 31.18
N ASP A 113 -29.97 -11.79 30.75
CA ASP A 113 -30.80 -10.85 31.53
C ASP A 113 -30.12 -9.53 31.94
N LEU A 114 -30.53 -8.45 31.25
CA LEU A 114 -31.17 -7.27 31.85
C LEU A 114 -31.49 -6.25 30.73
N ILE A 115 -32.62 -6.47 30.06
CA ILE A 115 -33.40 -5.39 29.43
C ILE A 115 -34.55 -5.12 30.39
N GLN A 116 -34.60 -3.93 30.99
CA GLN A 116 -35.86 -3.41 31.51
C GLN A 116 -35.98 -1.90 31.32
N ASN A 117 -37.17 -1.56 30.86
CA ASN A 117 -37.62 -0.28 30.37
C ASN A 117 -37.64 0.82 31.43
N LYS A 118 -37.47 2.07 30.99
CA LYS A 118 -38.03 3.23 31.67
C LYS A 118 -38.62 4.20 30.64
N GLU A 119 -39.94 4.12 30.48
CA GLU A 119 -40.75 5.16 29.86
C GLU A 119 -40.71 6.43 30.73
N LEU A 120 -40.56 7.60 30.09
CA LEU A 120 -41.06 8.86 30.63
C LEU A 120 -41.83 9.60 29.53
N SER A 121 -43.03 10.03 29.92
CA SER A 121 -44.09 10.64 29.13
C SER A 121 -43.81 12.08 28.73
N VAL A 122 -44.20 12.48 27.51
CA VAL A 122 -44.80 13.79 27.19
C VAL A 122 -45.76 13.63 25.99
N LYS A 123 -46.95 14.25 26.05
CA LYS A 123 -47.92 14.45 24.95
C LYS A 123 -48.17 15.97 24.78
N PRO A 124 -48.86 16.45 23.72
CA PRO A 124 -48.68 16.25 22.29
C PRO A 124 -48.68 17.60 21.51
N SER A 125 -48.65 17.52 20.17
CA SER A 125 -48.95 18.57 19.16
C SER A 125 -47.76 19.29 18.51
N VAL A 126 -47.27 18.72 17.41
CA VAL A 126 -46.78 19.51 16.26
C VAL A 126 -47.39 18.90 15.01
N SER A 127 -47.93 19.76 14.15
CA SER A 127 -48.68 19.39 12.95
C SER A 127 -47.80 18.69 11.92
N CYS A 128 -48.41 17.79 11.15
CA CYS A 128 -47.85 16.93 10.10
C CYS A 128 -47.20 17.68 8.91
N CYS A 129 -46.96 19.00 9.03
CA CYS A 129 -46.44 19.89 8.01
C CYS A 129 -44.91 20.14 8.13
N ASP A 130 -44.32 19.96 9.32
CA ASP A 130 -42.93 20.34 9.60
C ASP A 130 -41.92 19.18 9.49
N GLU A 131 -42.36 17.92 9.65
CA GLU A 131 -41.51 16.74 9.49
C GLU A 131 -41.00 16.60 8.05
N TRP A 132 -41.83 16.93 7.04
CA TRP A 132 -41.46 16.93 5.63
C TRP A 132 -40.37 17.97 5.32
N LYS A 133 -40.48 19.19 5.88
CA LYS A 133 -39.48 20.25 5.70
C LYS A 133 -38.16 19.90 6.38
N THR A 134 -38.21 19.31 7.58
CA THR A 134 -37.00 18.95 8.35
C THR A 134 -36.21 17.84 7.64
N SER A 135 -36.88 16.83 7.09
CA SER A 135 -36.22 15.74 6.36
C SER A 135 -35.64 16.19 5.01
N CYS A 136 -36.40 16.99 4.24
CA CYS A 136 -35.93 17.54 2.97
C CYS A 136 -34.74 18.47 3.16
N PHE A 137 -34.78 19.36 4.16
CA PHE A 137 -33.69 20.29 4.43
C PHE A 137 -32.43 19.58 4.94
N LYS A 138 -32.59 18.53 5.77
CA LYS A 138 -31.48 17.68 6.20
C LYS A 138 -30.78 17.00 5.02
N ASN A 139 -31.56 16.49 4.06
CA ASN A 139 -31.00 15.88 2.85
C ASN A 139 -30.26 16.91 1.98
N GLU A 140 -30.78 18.14 1.87
CA GLU A 140 -30.12 19.22 1.15
C GLU A 140 -28.78 19.63 1.82
N ILE A 141 -28.74 19.75 3.15
CA ILE A 141 -27.48 19.98 3.88
C ILE A 141 -26.47 18.88 3.54
N ILE A 142 -26.89 17.61 3.62
CA ILE A 142 -26.02 16.48 3.33
C ILE A 142 -25.49 16.58 1.89
N HIS A 143 -26.36 16.84 0.91
CA HIS A 143 -25.99 16.96 -0.49
C HIS A 143 -24.96 18.08 -0.75
N GLN A 144 -25.17 19.26 -0.17
CA GLN A 144 -24.26 20.40 -0.31
C GLN A 144 -22.89 20.12 0.35
N LEU A 145 -22.89 19.49 1.53
CA LEU A 145 -21.64 19.09 2.20
C LEU A 145 -20.91 17.97 1.45
N GLU A 146 -21.63 17.02 0.85
CA GLU A 146 -21.07 15.98 -0.01
C GLU A 146 -20.41 16.59 -1.26
N THR A 147 -21.04 17.58 -1.87
CA THR A 147 -20.48 18.33 -3.00
C THR A 147 -19.17 19.04 -2.63
N LEU A 148 -19.11 19.69 -1.46
CA LEU A 148 -17.87 20.29 -0.95
C LEU A 148 -16.81 19.23 -0.67
N ARG A 149 -17.16 18.15 0.03
CA ARG A 149 -16.27 17.02 0.32
C ARG A 149 -15.63 16.48 -0.96
N ASP A 150 -16.41 16.21 -1.99
CA ASP A 150 -15.93 15.58 -3.22
C ASP A 150 -15.05 16.53 -4.04
N SER A 151 -15.32 17.83 -3.98
CA SER A 151 -14.44 18.86 -4.52
C SER A 151 -13.07 18.86 -3.82
N TYR A 152 -13.06 18.83 -2.47
CA TYR A 152 -11.83 18.78 -1.69
C TYR A 152 -11.05 17.48 -1.90
N LYS A 153 -11.74 16.33 -2.01
CA LYS A 153 -11.10 15.05 -2.38
C LYS A 153 -10.41 15.16 -3.74
N SER A 154 -11.09 15.75 -4.72
CA SER A 154 -10.55 15.92 -6.08
C SER A 154 -9.32 16.82 -6.14
N MET A 155 -9.22 17.79 -5.23
CA MET A 155 -8.06 18.68 -5.05
C MET A 155 -6.95 18.10 -4.16
N ASN A 156 -7.04 16.82 -3.78
CA ASN A 156 -6.10 16.18 -2.85
C ASN A 156 -6.10 16.79 -1.42
N GLU A 157 -7.12 17.56 -1.05
CA GLU A 157 -7.24 18.21 0.26
C GLU A 157 -7.92 17.30 1.28
N SER A 158 -7.27 16.17 1.56
CA SER A 158 -7.82 15.05 2.33
C SER A 158 -8.29 15.45 3.75
N TRP A 159 -7.59 16.39 4.40
CA TRP A 159 -7.98 16.86 5.74
C TRP A 159 -9.28 17.66 5.74
N ARG A 160 -9.49 18.50 4.72
CA ARG A 160 -10.74 19.26 4.58
C ARG A 160 -11.88 18.32 4.24
N ALA A 161 -11.69 17.42 3.27
CA ALA A 161 -12.66 16.38 2.95
C ALA A 161 -13.07 15.57 4.19
N LEU A 162 -12.10 15.17 5.03
CA LEU A 162 -12.38 14.44 6.27
C LEU A 162 -13.23 15.25 7.27
N ALA A 163 -13.05 16.57 7.33
CA ALA A 163 -13.87 17.42 8.17
C ALA A 163 -15.33 17.44 7.71
N TYR A 164 -15.58 17.47 6.39
CA TYR A 164 -16.91 17.34 5.82
C TYR A 164 -17.51 15.94 6.04
N ASP A 165 -16.72 14.86 5.92
CA ASP A 165 -17.18 13.49 6.23
C ASP A 165 -17.70 13.37 7.67
N LYS A 166 -16.97 13.97 8.62
CA LYS A 166 -17.39 14.02 10.03
C LYS A 166 -18.69 14.81 10.20
N ALA A 167 -18.78 15.98 9.57
CA ALA A 167 -19.99 16.80 9.63
C ALA A 167 -21.21 16.07 9.05
N ILE A 168 -21.09 15.48 7.86
CA ILE A 168 -22.15 14.68 7.23
C ILE A 168 -22.59 13.55 8.14
N SER A 169 -21.65 12.82 8.74
CA SER A 169 -21.95 11.72 9.67
C SER A 169 -22.76 12.19 10.88
N SER A 170 -22.40 13.34 11.45
CA SER A 170 -23.11 13.93 12.59
C SER A 170 -24.49 14.45 12.22
N ILE A 171 -24.64 15.08 11.05
CA ILE A 171 -25.95 15.51 10.54
C ILE A 171 -26.85 14.30 10.28
N LYS A 172 -26.33 13.23 9.66
CA LYS A 172 -27.10 11.97 9.43
C LYS A 172 -27.65 11.40 10.74
N GLN A 173 -26.88 11.42 11.81
CA GLN A 173 -27.27 10.89 13.14
C GLN A 173 -28.14 11.86 13.95
N CYS A 174 -28.16 13.15 13.62
CA CYS A 174 -28.97 14.14 14.31
C CYS A 174 -30.47 13.85 14.11
N LYS A 175 -31.18 13.60 15.20
CA LYS A 175 -32.64 13.35 15.21
C LYS A 175 -33.45 14.62 15.41
N GLU A 176 -32.87 15.58 16.12
CA GLU A 176 -33.54 16.85 16.40
C GLU A 176 -33.44 17.80 15.20
N PRO A 177 -34.48 18.61 14.94
CA PRO A 177 -34.40 19.65 13.91
C PRO A 177 -33.25 20.63 14.21
N ILE A 178 -32.51 20.99 13.17
CA ILE A 178 -31.46 22.01 13.26
C ILE A 178 -32.15 23.37 13.34
N THR A 179 -32.04 24.05 14.48
CA THR A 179 -32.77 25.30 14.77
C THR A 179 -31.86 26.51 14.97
N SER A 180 -30.57 26.31 15.20
CA SER A 180 -29.60 27.39 15.39
C SER A 180 -28.18 27.03 14.93
N LYS A 181 -27.37 28.05 14.68
CA LYS A 181 -25.94 27.91 14.35
C LYS A 181 -25.11 27.41 15.53
N GLU A 182 -25.51 27.78 16.74
CA GLU A 182 -24.87 27.39 17.99
C GLU A 182 -25.05 25.89 18.21
N MET A 183 -26.27 25.38 18.03
CA MET A 183 -26.58 23.94 18.09
C MET A 183 -25.70 23.14 17.12
N LEU A 184 -25.52 23.63 15.88
CA LEU A 184 -24.64 22.99 14.90
C LEU A 184 -23.19 22.92 15.36
N SER A 185 -22.69 23.93 16.08
CA SER A 185 -21.31 23.99 16.56
C SER A 185 -21.05 23.08 17.77
N GLU A 186 -22.11 22.68 18.47
CA GLU A 186 -22.06 21.72 19.58
C GLU A 186 -22.06 20.27 19.09
N LEU A 187 -22.52 20.02 17.86
CA LEU A 187 -22.50 18.68 17.28
C LEU A 187 -21.06 18.18 17.09
N PRO A 188 -20.78 16.92 17.47
CA PRO A 188 -19.43 16.37 17.37
C PRO A 188 -18.94 16.41 15.92
N GLY A 189 -17.72 16.86 15.68
CA GLY A 189 -17.14 16.90 14.33
C GLY A 189 -17.58 18.07 13.45
N ILE A 190 -18.46 18.96 13.93
CA ILE A 190 -18.82 20.21 13.24
C ILE A 190 -18.13 21.38 13.93
N GLY A 191 -17.19 22.03 13.23
CA GLY A 191 -16.55 23.25 13.72
C GLY A 191 -17.30 24.51 13.30
N LYS A 192 -17.00 25.65 13.94
CA LYS A 192 -17.60 26.98 13.66
C LYS A 192 -17.68 27.33 12.16
N LYS A 193 -16.65 26.98 11.37
CA LYS A 193 -16.60 27.23 9.93
C LYS A 193 -17.58 26.37 9.11
N ILE A 194 -17.83 25.14 9.53
CA ILE A 194 -18.79 24.25 8.88
C ILE A 194 -20.21 24.64 9.32
N ALA A 195 -20.42 24.86 10.62
CA ALA A 195 -21.69 25.37 11.14
C ALA A 195 -22.12 26.66 10.43
N SER A 196 -21.19 27.60 10.20
CA SER A 196 -21.48 28.82 9.43
C SER A 196 -21.95 28.55 8.00
N LYS A 197 -21.38 27.56 7.30
CA LYS A 197 -21.81 27.20 5.94
C LYS A 197 -23.17 26.51 5.91
N ILE A 198 -23.45 25.67 6.89
CA ILE A 198 -24.77 25.04 7.02
C ILE A 198 -25.82 26.11 7.34
N TRP A 199 -25.47 27.09 8.16
CA TRP A 199 -26.35 28.21 8.47
C TRP A 199 -26.58 29.15 7.28
N GLU A 200 -25.53 29.41 6.47
CA GLU A 200 -25.62 30.12 5.19
C GLU A 200 -26.63 29.45 4.25
N LEU A 201 -26.62 28.10 4.15
CA LEU A 201 -27.62 27.35 3.39
C LEU A 201 -29.05 27.55 3.92
N TYR A 202 -29.22 27.69 5.24
CA TYR A 202 -30.53 27.94 5.85
C TYR A 202 -31.04 29.35 5.56
N GLU A 203 -30.17 30.36 5.65
CA GLU A 203 -30.53 31.77 5.46
C GLU A 203 -30.68 32.16 3.99
N GLU A 204 -29.77 31.70 3.13
CA GLU A 204 -29.67 32.14 1.73
C GLU A 204 -30.14 31.08 0.72
N GLY A 205 -30.40 29.85 1.17
CA GLY A 205 -30.77 28.74 0.29
C GLY A 205 -29.62 28.19 -0.55
N LYS A 206 -28.38 28.63 -0.30
CA LYS A 206 -27.17 28.23 -1.03
C LYS A 206 -25.93 28.31 -0.14
N ILE A 207 -24.89 27.57 -0.51
CA ILE A 207 -23.55 27.75 0.06
C ILE A 207 -22.67 28.39 -1.02
N GLU A 208 -22.20 29.61 -0.81
CA GLU A 208 -21.44 30.36 -1.82
C GLU A 208 -20.16 29.62 -2.21
N LYS A 209 -19.54 28.89 -1.28
CA LYS A 209 -18.37 28.04 -1.57
C LYS A 209 -18.66 26.92 -2.56
N VAL A 210 -19.89 26.39 -2.59
CA VAL A 210 -20.31 25.39 -3.58
C VAL A 210 -20.40 26.03 -4.96
N ASN A 211 -20.95 27.24 -5.06
CA ASN A 211 -21.01 28.00 -6.31
C ASN A 211 -19.62 28.38 -6.81
N GLU A 212 -18.73 28.82 -5.91
CA GLU A 212 -17.33 29.12 -6.22
C GLU A 212 -16.66 27.89 -6.85
N PHE A 213 -16.82 26.70 -6.25
CA PHE A 213 -16.29 25.46 -6.78
C PHE A 213 -16.95 25.03 -8.09
N ALA A 214 -18.25 25.28 -8.24
CA ALA A 214 -18.97 25.03 -9.48
C ALA A 214 -18.55 25.97 -10.60
N SER A 215 -18.04 27.17 -10.30
CA SER A 215 -17.54 28.13 -11.31
C SER A 215 -16.04 27.98 -11.62
N ASN A 216 -15.29 27.26 -10.78
CA ASN A 216 -13.85 27.13 -10.91
C ASN A 216 -13.45 26.03 -11.91
N GLU A 217 -12.88 26.42 -13.05
CA GLU A 217 -12.42 25.53 -14.13
C GLU A 217 -11.49 24.42 -13.60
N LYS A 218 -10.48 24.75 -12.77
CA LYS A 218 -9.55 23.76 -12.23
C LYS A 218 -10.31 22.68 -11.46
N ILE A 219 -11.26 23.06 -10.62
CA ILE A 219 -12.02 22.10 -9.80
C ILE A 219 -12.90 21.23 -10.67
N GLN A 220 -13.57 21.79 -11.68
CA GLN A 220 -14.39 21.02 -12.62
C GLN A 220 -13.55 19.98 -13.37
N VAL A 221 -12.38 20.38 -13.89
CA VAL A 221 -11.48 19.49 -14.63
C VAL A 221 -10.91 18.41 -13.73
N LEU A 222 -10.49 18.76 -12.51
CA LEU A 222 -10.02 17.76 -11.53
C LEU A 222 -11.11 16.76 -11.17
N LYS A 223 -12.37 17.20 -10.99
CA LYS A 223 -13.51 16.30 -10.76
C LYS A 223 -13.74 15.39 -11.97
N LEU A 224 -13.69 15.95 -13.18
CA LEU A 224 -13.82 15.19 -14.43
C LEU A 224 -12.75 14.10 -14.52
N PHE A 225 -11.48 14.42 -14.29
CA PHE A 225 -10.41 13.42 -14.35
C PHE A 225 -10.50 12.39 -13.23
N ASN A 226 -10.78 12.79 -11.99
CA ASN A 226 -10.92 11.85 -10.86
C ASN A 226 -12.16 10.94 -10.96
N SER A 227 -13.12 11.26 -11.83
CA SER A 227 -14.27 10.38 -12.10
C SER A 227 -13.90 9.16 -12.93
N ILE A 228 -12.70 9.12 -13.51
CA ILE A 228 -12.17 7.97 -14.24
C ILE A 228 -11.58 6.99 -13.24
N TRP A 229 -11.99 5.73 -13.32
CA TRP A 229 -11.41 4.69 -12.46
C TRP A 229 -9.90 4.57 -12.69
N GLY A 230 -9.14 4.47 -11.60
CA GLY A 230 -7.67 4.41 -11.62
C GLY A 230 -6.98 5.79 -11.59
N VAL A 231 -7.73 6.88 -11.82
CA VAL A 231 -7.19 8.24 -11.81
C VAL A 231 -7.43 8.88 -10.44
N GLY A 232 -6.36 9.04 -9.67
CA GLY A 232 -6.40 9.76 -8.39
C GLY A 232 -6.03 11.24 -8.49
N PRO A 233 -6.19 12.01 -7.39
CA PRO A 233 -5.99 13.47 -7.40
C PRO A 233 -4.63 13.95 -7.92
N ARG A 234 -3.57 13.18 -7.66
CA ARG A 234 -2.22 13.48 -8.14
C ARG A 234 -2.09 13.33 -9.66
N THR A 235 -2.70 12.29 -10.23
CA THR A 235 -2.70 12.05 -11.67
C THR A 235 -3.56 13.10 -12.36
N ALA A 236 -4.74 13.40 -11.81
CA ALA A 236 -5.62 14.46 -12.30
C ALA A 236 -4.91 15.84 -12.29
N GLU A 237 -4.20 16.19 -11.22
CA GLU A 237 -3.45 17.44 -11.14
C GLU A 237 -2.29 17.47 -12.14
N LYS A 238 -1.56 16.36 -12.31
CA LYS A 238 -0.52 16.25 -13.33
C LYS A 238 -1.08 16.52 -14.74
N TRP A 239 -2.21 15.91 -15.09
CA TRP A 239 -2.86 16.12 -16.40
C TRP A 239 -3.33 17.56 -16.58
N TYR A 240 -3.91 18.16 -15.52
CA TYR A 240 -4.31 19.57 -15.55
C TYR A 240 -3.11 20.51 -15.80
N LEU A 241 -1.99 20.28 -15.12
CA LEU A 241 -0.75 21.06 -15.29
C LEU A 241 -0.12 20.88 -16.68
N GLN A 242 -0.39 19.76 -17.36
CA GLN A 242 -0.01 19.52 -18.76
C GLN A 242 -0.92 20.25 -19.76
N GLY A 243 -1.91 21.01 -19.30
CA GLY A 243 -2.85 21.74 -20.16
C GLY A 243 -4.06 20.92 -20.61
N LEU A 244 -4.22 19.69 -20.14
CA LEU A 244 -5.36 18.83 -20.49
C LEU A 244 -6.61 19.31 -19.75
N ARG A 245 -7.76 19.35 -20.44
CA ARG A 245 -9.03 19.82 -19.86
C ARG A 245 -10.19 18.85 -20.08
N THR A 246 -10.14 18.06 -21.15
CA THR A 246 -11.20 17.14 -21.55
C THR A 246 -10.73 15.68 -21.50
N ILE A 247 -11.69 14.75 -21.55
CA ILE A 247 -11.40 13.32 -21.61
C ILE A 247 -10.66 12.98 -22.92
N GLU A 248 -11.04 13.65 -24.01
CA GLU A 248 -10.44 13.52 -25.33
C GLU A 248 -8.99 14.00 -25.35
N ASP A 249 -8.67 15.07 -24.61
CA ASP A 249 -7.28 15.55 -24.46
C ASP A 249 -6.42 14.46 -23.83
N VAL A 250 -6.92 13.80 -22.78
CA VAL A 250 -6.17 12.73 -22.12
C VAL A 250 -6.00 11.53 -23.04
N GLN A 251 -7.06 11.10 -23.73
CA GLN A 251 -6.98 9.97 -24.67
C GLN A 251 -5.97 10.20 -25.81
N ARG A 252 -5.81 11.44 -26.28
CA ARG A 252 -4.89 11.78 -27.38
C ARG A 252 -3.46 12.00 -26.92
N ASN A 253 -3.26 12.53 -25.72
CA ASN A 253 -1.95 13.04 -25.27
C ASN A 253 -1.30 12.20 -24.17
N VAL A 254 -2.00 11.21 -23.60
CA VAL A 254 -1.49 10.39 -22.51
C VAL A 254 -1.50 8.92 -22.90
N THR A 255 -0.37 8.25 -22.68
CA THR A 255 -0.30 6.78 -22.72
C THR A 255 -0.89 6.23 -21.43
N LEU A 256 -2.12 5.72 -21.53
CA LEU A 256 -2.84 5.10 -20.42
C LEU A 256 -2.32 3.68 -20.16
N THR A 257 -2.37 3.26 -18.91
CA THR A 257 -2.28 1.84 -18.54
C THR A 257 -3.54 1.10 -18.99
N ASP A 258 -3.47 -0.22 -19.14
CA ASP A 258 -4.62 -1.06 -19.53
C ASP A 258 -5.81 -0.84 -18.57
N GLN A 259 -5.53 -0.70 -17.27
CA GLN A 259 -6.58 -0.52 -16.27
C GLN A 259 -7.20 0.89 -16.31
N GLU A 260 -6.40 1.93 -16.57
CA GLU A 260 -6.93 3.28 -16.80
C GLU A 260 -7.78 3.31 -18.08
N TYR A 261 -7.35 2.65 -19.16
CA TYR A 261 -8.13 2.57 -20.40
C TYR A 261 -9.52 1.96 -20.17
N ILE A 262 -9.64 0.90 -19.36
CA ILE A 262 -10.94 0.34 -18.97
C ILE A 262 -11.78 1.38 -18.21
N GLY A 263 -11.15 2.14 -17.30
CA GLY A 263 -11.78 3.24 -16.60
C GLY A 263 -12.31 4.34 -17.52
N PHE A 264 -11.63 4.62 -18.63
CA PHE A 264 -12.13 5.51 -19.70
C PHE A 264 -13.28 4.87 -20.47
N LYS A 265 -13.11 3.61 -20.90
CA LYS A 265 -14.05 2.88 -21.77
C LYS A 265 -15.45 2.80 -21.19
N TYR A 266 -15.57 2.52 -19.88
CA TYR A 266 -16.87 2.31 -19.22
C TYR A 266 -17.22 3.42 -18.24
N ARG A 267 -16.58 4.60 -18.34
CA ARG A 267 -16.73 5.69 -17.36
C ARG A 267 -18.20 6.04 -17.11
N GLU A 268 -18.97 6.23 -18.17
CA GLU A 268 -20.37 6.65 -18.08
C GLU A 268 -21.24 5.59 -17.39
N GLU A 269 -21.04 4.31 -17.73
CA GLU A 269 -21.79 3.19 -17.15
C GLU A 269 -21.42 2.93 -15.68
N ILE A 270 -20.14 3.05 -15.33
CA ILE A 270 -19.63 2.85 -13.96
C ILE A 270 -20.09 3.96 -13.01
N LEU A 271 -20.33 5.17 -13.52
CA LEU A 271 -20.83 6.28 -12.71
C LEU A 271 -22.31 6.14 -12.34
N LEU A 272 -23.08 5.35 -13.10
CA LEU A 272 -24.47 5.05 -12.79
C LEU A 272 -24.54 4.14 -11.57
N LYS A 273 -25.42 4.48 -10.63
CA LYS A 273 -25.70 3.63 -9.48
C LYS A 273 -26.34 2.30 -9.91
N ILE A 274 -26.14 1.26 -9.10
CA ILE A 274 -26.60 -0.10 -9.32
C ILE A 274 -27.76 -0.38 -8.36
N PRO A 275 -29.00 -0.58 -8.85
CA PRO A 275 -30.15 -0.94 -8.01
C PRO A 275 -29.93 -2.26 -7.26
N ARG A 276 -30.47 -2.41 -6.05
CA ARG A 276 -30.32 -3.65 -5.25
C ARG A 276 -30.65 -4.95 -6.01
N PRO A 277 -31.74 -5.05 -6.80
CA PRO A 277 -32.03 -6.29 -7.53
C PRO A 277 -30.93 -6.68 -8.53
N GLU A 278 -30.30 -5.69 -9.17
CA GLU A 278 -29.19 -5.92 -10.10
C GLU A 278 -27.93 -6.40 -9.33
N VAL A 279 -27.65 -5.82 -8.16
CA VAL A 279 -26.57 -6.28 -7.26
C VAL A 279 -26.78 -7.74 -6.85
N GLU A 280 -28.01 -8.12 -6.49
CA GLU A 280 -28.39 -9.48 -6.10
C GLU A 280 -28.19 -10.48 -7.25
N GLU A 281 -28.56 -10.11 -8.49
CA GLU A 281 -28.38 -10.96 -9.67
C GLU A 281 -26.89 -11.15 -10.03
N ILE A 282 -26.09 -10.07 -9.96
CA ILE A 282 -24.62 -10.13 -10.14
C ILE A 282 -24.01 -11.05 -9.08
N ALA A 283 -24.35 -10.83 -7.81
CA ALA A 283 -23.82 -11.63 -6.71
C ALA A 283 -24.23 -13.10 -6.81
N LYS A 284 -25.49 -13.38 -7.17
CA LYS A 284 -25.97 -14.74 -7.40
C LYS A 284 -25.18 -15.45 -8.49
N THR A 285 -24.85 -14.76 -9.58
CA THR A 285 -24.04 -15.33 -10.67
C THR A 285 -22.65 -15.79 -10.16
N VAL A 286 -22.02 -14.99 -9.29
CA VAL A 286 -20.72 -15.34 -8.68
C VAL A 286 -20.88 -16.49 -7.67
N THR A 287 -21.91 -16.44 -6.82
CA THR A 287 -22.19 -17.48 -5.82
C THR A 287 -22.50 -18.83 -6.48
N ASP A 288 -23.31 -18.85 -7.54
CA ASP A 288 -23.62 -20.07 -8.30
C ASP A 288 -22.34 -20.65 -8.96
N ALA A 289 -21.44 -19.79 -9.44
CA ALA A 289 -20.13 -20.23 -9.95
C ALA A 289 -19.25 -20.80 -8.82
N ALA A 290 -19.27 -20.21 -7.62
CA ALA A 290 -18.54 -20.73 -6.46
C ALA A 290 -19.08 -22.10 -6.02
N TYR A 291 -20.40 -22.26 -5.97
CA TYR A 291 -21.04 -23.51 -5.57
C TYR A 291 -20.82 -24.66 -6.56
N LYS A 292 -20.65 -24.36 -7.85
CA LYS A 292 -20.22 -25.36 -8.84
C LYS A 292 -18.80 -25.89 -8.59
N ILE A 293 -17.93 -25.07 -8.00
CA ILE A 293 -16.58 -25.48 -7.61
C ILE A 293 -16.63 -26.26 -6.29
N ASN A 294 -17.30 -25.70 -5.28
CA ASN A 294 -17.55 -26.34 -3.98
C ASN A 294 -18.76 -25.68 -3.31
N ASN A 295 -19.77 -26.47 -2.96
CA ASN A 295 -21.02 -25.97 -2.39
C ASN A 295 -20.92 -25.49 -0.93
N ASN A 296 -19.77 -25.69 -0.27
CA ASN A 296 -19.53 -25.27 1.11
C ASN A 296 -18.89 -23.89 1.24
N PHE A 297 -18.70 -23.15 0.13
CA PHE A 297 -18.27 -21.75 0.21
C PHE A 297 -19.33 -20.90 0.94
N ILE A 298 -18.86 -19.89 1.67
CA ILE A 298 -19.71 -18.83 2.22
C ILE A 298 -19.44 -17.59 1.37
N CYS A 299 -20.48 -17.02 0.78
CA CYS A 299 -20.41 -15.87 -0.11
C CYS A 299 -21.36 -14.77 0.40
N ASP A 300 -20.81 -13.65 0.86
CA ASP A 300 -21.57 -12.53 1.41
C ASP A 300 -21.40 -11.27 0.54
N ILE A 301 -22.51 -10.64 0.19
CA ILE A 301 -22.52 -9.31 -0.43
C ILE A 301 -22.19 -8.29 0.66
N CYS A 302 -21.17 -7.46 0.42
CA CYS A 302 -20.65 -6.48 1.37
C CYS A 302 -21.00 -5.04 0.94
N GLY A 303 -20.14 -4.07 1.26
CA GLY A 303 -20.25 -2.71 0.75
C GLY A 303 -21.50 -1.97 1.20
N SER A 304 -21.96 -1.04 0.35
CA SER A 304 -23.20 -0.29 0.54
C SER A 304 -24.44 -1.18 0.60
N TYR A 305 -24.44 -2.29 -0.15
CA TYR A 305 -25.56 -3.23 -0.16
C TYR A 305 -25.84 -3.77 1.25
N ARG A 306 -24.79 -4.21 1.97
CA ARG A 306 -24.91 -4.74 3.34
C ARG A 306 -25.33 -3.70 4.37
N ARG A 307 -25.11 -2.41 4.09
CA ARG A 307 -25.56 -1.29 4.93
C ARG A 307 -27.01 -0.87 4.67
N GLY A 308 -27.67 -1.47 3.66
CA GLY A 308 -29.07 -1.20 3.35
C GLY A 308 -29.29 -0.08 2.32
N GLU A 309 -28.28 0.33 1.55
CA GLU A 309 -28.47 1.35 0.50
C GLU A 309 -29.32 0.79 -0.66
N GLU A 310 -30.24 1.60 -1.19
CA GLU A 310 -31.13 1.22 -2.32
C GLU A 310 -30.38 1.17 -3.66
N GLU A 311 -29.28 1.92 -3.78
CA GLU A 311 -28.43 1.87 -4.95
C GLU A 311 -26.94 1.87 -4.54
N CYS A 312 -26.15 1.04 -5.20
CA CYS A 312 -24.74 0.79 -4.90
C CYS A 312 -23.81 1.42 -5.94
N GLY A 313 -22.55 1.66 -5.59
CA GLY A 313 -21.53 2.10 -6.55
C GLY A 313 -20.87 0.94 -7.30
N ASP A 314 -20.73 -0.18 -6.62
CA ASP A 314 -20.10 -1.42 -7.08
C ASP A 314 -20.66 -2.62 -6.30
N VAL A 315 -20.27 -3.82 -6.73
CA VAL A 315 -20.66 -5.09 -6.10
C VAL A 315 -19.45 -5.70 -5.39
N ASP A 316 -19.45 -5.65 -4.06
CA ASP A 316 -18.43 -6.28 -3.21
C ASP A 316 -18.88 -7.67 -2.76
N ILE A 317 -18.10 -8.71 -3.05
CA ILE A 317 -18.39 -10.10 -2.66
C ILE A 317 -17.24 -10.63 -1.83
N LEU A 318 -17.53 -11.00 -0.58
CA LEU A 318 -16.61 -11.68 0.33
C LEU A 318 -16.86 -13.17 0.30
N ILE A 319 -15.80 -13.95 0.12
CA ILE A 319 -15.83 -15.40 0.04
C ILE A 319 -14.93 -15.98 1.14
N THR A 320 -15.42 -17.02 1.82
CA THR A 320 -14.59 -17.86 2.69
C THR A 320 -15.02 -19.32 2.60
N HIS A 321 -14.25 -20.22 3.18
CA HIS A 321 -14.58 -21.64 3.22
C HIS A 321 -14.20 -22.26 4.56
N PRO A 322 -15.11 -22.95 5.25
CA PRO A 322 -14.92 -23.38 6.64
C PRO A 322 -13.73 -24.33 6.87
N ASP A 323 -13.28 -25.05 5.84
CA ASP A 323 -12.11 -25.94 5.92
C ASP A 323 -10.75 -25.22 6.09
N GLY A 324 -10.71 -23.89 5.94
CA GLY A 324 -9.47 -23.10 6.04
C GLY A 324 -8.45 -23.35 4.92
N LYS A 325 -8.79 -24.07 3.86
CA LYS A 325 -7.87 -24.46 2.77
C LYS A 325 -8.42 -24.12 1.39
N SER A 326 -9.69 -24.42 1.14
CA SER A 326 -10.35 -24.26 -0.17
C SER A 326 -10.50 -22.80 -0.62
N TYR A 327 -10.30 -21.82 0.28
CA TYR A 327 -10.31 -20.39 -0.09
C TYR A 327 -9.06 -19.96 -0.90
N SER A 328 -7.94 -20.69 -0.80
CA SER A 328 -6.61 -20.20 -1.20
C SER A 328 -6.38 -19.98 -2.71
N ASN A 329 -7.27 -20.47 -3.56
CA ASN A 329 -7.22 -20.31 -5.03
C ASN A 329 -8.58 -19.94 -5.66
N ILE A 330 -9.63 -19.76 -4.86
CA ILE A 330 -10.99 -19.64 -5.36
C ILE A 330 -11.19 -18.42 -6.26
N VAL A 331 -10.54 -17.29 -5.95
CA VAL A 331 -10.63 -16.08 -6.78
C VAL A 331 -10.12 -16.34 -8.19
N TYR A 332 -8.98 -17.03 -8.33
CA TYR A 332 -8.43 -17.37 -9.65
C TYR A 332 -9.38 -18.28 -10.44
N GLN A 333 -9.92 -19.31 -9.79
CA GLN A 333 -10.86 -20.25 -10.41
C GLN A 333 -12.15 -19.56 -10.84
N LEU A 334 -12.75 -18.75 -9.95
CA LEU A 334 -13.96 -17.98 -10.23
C LEU A 334 -13.75 -17.02 -11.39
N VAL A 335 -12.70 -16.20 -11.35
CA VAL A 335 -12.45 -15.23 -12.41
C VAL A 335 -12.23 -15.91 -13.75
N THR A 336 -11.57 -17.08 -13.78
CA THR A 336 -11.41 -17.87 -15.02
C THR A 336 -12.76 -18.30 -15.57
N VAL A 337 -13.59 -18.97 -14.75
CA VAL A 337 -14.91 -19.48 -15.16
C VAL A 337 -15.85 -18.34 -15.59
N LEU A 338 -15.83 -17.23 -14.85
CA LEU A 338 -16.69 -16.08 -15.12
C LEU A 338 -16.23 -15.26 -16.33
N LYS A 339 -14.95 -15.27 -16.68
CA LYS A 339 -14.46 -14.73 -17.96
C LYS A 339 -14.85 -15.62 -19.13
N ASP A 340 -14.68 -16.93 -18.99
CA ASP A 340 -15.03 -17.89 -20.04
C ASP A 340 -16.53 -17.88 -20.38
N SER A 341 -17.39 -17.58 -19.40
CA SER A 341 -18.83 -17.39 -19.64
C SER A 341 -19.18 -16.05 -20.30
N GLY A 342 -18.23 -15.12 -20.37
CA GLY A 342 -18.42 -13.74 -20.82
C GLY A 342 -19.14 -12.84 -19.81
N PHE A 343 -19.23 -13.24 -18.55
CA PHE A 343 -19.81 -12.41 -17.49
C PHE A 343 -18.82 -11.33 -16.99
N LEU A 344 -17.56 -11.71 -16.77
CA LEU A 344 -16.48 -10.76 -16.52
C LEU A 344 -15.91 -10.30 -17.86
N THR A 345 -16.12 -9.04 -18.21
CA THR A 345 -15.72 -8.48 -19.51
C THR A 345 -14.29 -7.94 -19.47
N ASP A 346 -13.91 -7.29 -18.37
CA ASP A 346 -12.61 -6.64 -18.23
C ASP A 346 -12.06 -6.76 -16.79
N SER A 347 -10.73 -6.67 -16.66
CA SER A 347 -10.03 -6.80 -15.38
C SER A 347 -9.29 -5.52 -15.02
N LEU A 348 -9.52 -5.05 -13.79
CA LEU A 348 -8.89 -3.86 -13.23
C LEU A 348 -7.72 -4.22 -12.29
N THR A 349 -7.47 -5.51 -12.13
CA THR A 349 -6.29 -6.08 -11.45
C THR A 349 -5.82 -7.31 -12.18
N ASP A 350 -4.51 -7.52 -12.21
CA ASP A 350 -3.95 -8.80 -12.62
C ASP A 350 -4.21 -9.86 -11.56
N ILE A 351 -4.63 -11.04 -12.02
CA ILE A 351 -4.86 -12.20 -11.15
C ILE A 351 -3.81 -13.27 -11.36
N ASN A 352 -3.50 -13.98 -10.29
CA ASN A 352 -2.73 -15.20 -10.32
C ASN A 352 -3.32 -16.20 -9.32
N TRP A 353 -2.76 -17.41 -9.28
CA TRP A 353 -3.27 -18.51 -8.45
C TRP A 353 -3.44 -18.18 -6.96
N ASN A 354 -2.61 -17.29 -6.42
CA ASN A 354 -2.64 -16.91 -5.00
C ASN A 354 -3.36 -15.57 -4.75
N SER A 355 -4.05 -15.03 -5.76
CA SER A 355 -4.79 -13.78 -5.59
C SER A 355 -5.93 -14.00 -4.60
N SER A 356 -5.95 -13.20 -3.53
CA SER A 356 -7.06 -13.14 -2.56
C SER A 356 -8.06 -12.03 -2.89
N LYS A 357 -7.75 -11.17 -3.86
CA LYS A 357 -8.62 -10.08 -4.31
C LYS A 357 -8.59 -9.97 -5.82
N TYR A 358 -9.75 -9.70 -6.40
CA TYR A 358 -9.97 -9.33 -7.79
C TYR A 358 -10.81 -8.07 -7.86
N MET A 359 -10.45 -7.14 -8.72
CA MET A 359 -11.28 -6.01 -9.13
C MET A 359 -11.48 -6.10 -10.65
N GLY A 360 -12.72 -5.96 -11.10
CA GLY A 360 -13.03 -6.02 -12.51
C GLY A 360 -14.33 -5.33 -12.90
N VAL A 361 -14.74 -5.63 -14.12
CA VAL A 361 -15.99 -5.19 -14.72
C VAL A 361 -16.78 -6.42 -15.13
N CYS A 362 -18.08 -6.43 -14.81
CA CYS A 362 -19.01 -7.48 -15.18
C CYS A 362 -20.19 -6.90 -15.97
N GLN A 363 -20.87 -7.76 -16.71
CA GLN A 363 -22.08 -7.42 -17.44
C GLN A 363 -23.06 -8.59 -17.33
N LEU A 364 -24.28 -8.30 -16.90
CA LEU A 364 -25.38 -9.26 -17.00
C LEU A 364 -25.87 -9.30 -18.43
N LYS A 365 -26.05 -10.51 -18.98
CA LYS A 365 -26.64 -10.71 -20.33
C LYS A 365 -28.16 -10.54 -20.33
N SER A 366 -28.78 -10.64 -19.17
CA SER A 366 -30.18 -10.34 -18.90
C SER A 366 -30.28 -8.95 -18.26
N GLY A 367 -31.22 -8.12 -18.71
CA GLY A 367 -31.52 -6.83 -18.07
C GLY A 367 -30.86 -5.62 -18.73
N SER A 368 -30.24 -4.75 -17.93
CA SER A 368 -29.73 -3.42 -18.34
C SER A 368 -28.62 -3.48 -19.39
N ASN A 369 -27.92 -4.62 -19.49
CA ASN A 369 -26.69 -4.81 -20.27
C ASN A 369 -25.62 -3.75 -19.96
N LEU A 370 -25.64 -3.16 -18.76
CA LEU A 370 -24.63 -2.19 -18.33
C LEU A 370 -23.41 -2.88 -17.71
N HIS A 371 -22.26 -2.27 -17.88
CA HIS A 371 -20.99 -2.66 -17.28
C HIS A 371 -20.91 -2.17 -15.84
N ARG A 372 -20.83 -3.11 -14.90
CA ARG A 372 -20.80 -2.85 -13.46
C ARG A 372 -19.46 -3.22 -12.85
N ARG A 373 -18.99 -2.39 -11.91
CA ARG A 373 -17.80 -2.69 -11.11
C ARG A 373 -18.10 -3.82 -10.12
N ILE A 374 -17.17 -4.76 -10.05
CA ILE A 374 -17.23 -5.89 -9.12
C ILE A 374 -15.88 -6.12 -8.45
N ASP A 375 -15.92 -6.36 -7.15
CA ASP A 375 -14.77 -6.74 -6.33
C ASP A 375 -15.06 -8.11 -5.68
N ILE A 376 -14.19 -9.09 -5.91
CA ILE A 376 -14.28 -10.43 -5.33
C ILE A 376 -13.09 -10.62 -4.40
N ILE A 377 -13.35 -10.92 -3.13
CA ILE A 377 -12.33 -11.03 -2.09
C ILE A 377 -12.51 -12.37 -1.39
N ALA A 378 -11.43 -13.16 -1.27
CA ALA A 378 -11.41 -14.41 -0.52
C ALA A 378 -10.47 -14.31 0.68
N VAL A 379 -10.94 -14.77 1.85
CA VAL A 379 -10.18 -14.75 3.10
C VAL A 379 -10.28 -16.09 3.83
N PRO A 380 -9.28 -16.47 4.65
CA PRO A 380 -9.42 -17.62 5.53
C PRO A 380 -10.54 -17.39 6.57
N PRO A 381 -11.17 -18.46 7.09
CA PRO A 381 -12.25 -18.35 8.08
C PRO A 381 -11.88 -17.52 9.32
N ALA A 382 -10.63 -17.62 9.77
CA ALA A 382 -10.13 -16.87 10.92
C ALA A 382 -10.15 -15.33 10.71
N GLU A 383 -10.10 -14.87 9.46
CA GLU A 383 -10.12 -13.44 9.11
C GLU A 383 -11.52 -12.96 8.71
N TYR A 384 -12.50 -13.88 8.58
CA TYR A 384 -13.80 -13.59 8.00
C TYR A 384 -14.53 -12.45 8.70
N ALA A 385 -14.60 -12.47 10.03
CA ALA A 385 -15.32 -11.46 10.80
C ALA A 385 -14.72 -10.05 10.60
N THR A 386 -13.39 -9.93 10.58
CA THR A 386 -12.72 -8.63 10.38
C THR A 386 -12.74 -8.17 8.94
N ALA A 387 -12.70 -9.10 7.98
CA ALA A 387 -12.85 -8.79 6.57
C ALA A 387 -14.28 -8.33 6.25
N LEU A 388 -15.29 -9.01 6.79
CA LEU A 388 -16.70 -8.63 6.67
C LEU A 388 -16.94 -7.24 7.26
N LEU A 389 -16.38 -6.96 8.43
CA LEU A 389 -16.45 -5.64 9.07
C LEU A 389 -15.80 -4.55 8.22
N TYR A 390 -14.62 -4.83 7.66
CA TYR A 390 -13.90 -3.89 6.78
C TYR A 390 -14.68 -3.60 5.50
N LEU A 391 -15.17 -4.64 4.82
CA LEU A 391 -15.89 -4.52 3.55
C LEU A 391 -17.31 -3.99 3.72
N THR A 392 -17.95 -4.20 4.87
CA THR A 392 -19.25 -3.58 5.17
C THR A 392 -19.12 -2.06 5.21
N GLY A 393 -18.00 -1.51 5.69
CA GLY A 393 -17.80 -0.07 5.79
C GLY A 393 -18.79 0.62 6.75
N SER A 394 -19.06 1.92 6.60
CA SER A 394 -18.42 2.85 5.64
C SER A 394 -16.94 3.09 5.96
N ALA A 395 -16.22 3.73 5.04
CA ALA A 395 -14.80 4.05 5.24
C ALA A 395 -14.58 4.89 6.52
N GLU A 396 -15.50 5.79 6.85
CA GLU A 396 -15.49 6.62 8.06
C GLU A 396 -15.66 5.77 9.31
N PHE A 397 -16.64 4.86 9.30
CA PHE A 397 -16.91 3.95 10.41
C PHE A 397 -15.68 3.07 10.71
N VAL A 398 -15.11 2.44 9.68
CA VAL A 398 -13.90 1.60 9.80
C VAL A 398 -12.71 2.42 10.31
N ARG A 399 -12.49 3.63 9.79
CA ARG A 399 -11.44 4.54 10.29
C ARG A 399 -11.63 4.90 11.76
N GLY A 400 -12.86 5.20 12.18
CA GLY A 400 -13.22 5.48 13.56
C GLY A 400 -12.90 4.28 14.47
N LEU A 401 -13.26 3.08 14.01
CA LEU A 401 -12.99 1.84 14.74
C LEU A 401 -11.49 1.55 14.87
N TYR A 402 -10.70 1.79 13.83
CA TYR A 402 -9.23 1.70 13.90
C TYR A 402 -8.65 2.71 14.90
N GLY A 403 -9.19 3.93 14.92
CA GLY A 403 -8.85 4.94 15.92
C GLY A 403 -9.16 4.47 17.35
N LYS A 404 -10.33 3.87 17.57
CA LYS A 404 -10.74 3.32 18.87
C LYS A 404 -9.83 2.16 19.29
N ALA A 405 -9.60 1.18 18.42
CA ALA A 405 -8.68 0.08 18.69
C ALA A 405 -7.27 0.61 19.07
N LYS A 406 -6.77 1.60 18.33
CA LYS A 406 -5.49 2.26 18.62
C LYS A 406 -5.48 2.91 20.00
N SER A 407 -6.57 3.55 20.43
CA SER A 407 -6.69 4.15 21.77
C SER A 407 -6.67 3.12 22.89
N MET A 408 -7.09 1.89 22.59
CA MET A 408 -7.08 0.73 23.50
C MET A 408 -5.79 -0.09 23.39
N GLN A 409 -4.74 0.44 22.76
CA GLN A 409 -3.47 -0.25 22.52
C GLN A 409 -3.58 -1.53 21.66
N MET A 410 -4.66 -1.66 20.88
CA MET A 410 -4.88 -2.75 19.94
C MET A 410 -4.50 -2.34 18.51
N LYS A 411 -4.35 -3.32 17.63
CA LYS A 411 -4.29 -3.12 16.16
C LYS A 411 -5.46 -3.85 15.54
N LEU A 412 -6.31 -3.13 14.83
CA LEU A 412 -7.38 -3.69 14.01
C LEU A 412 -7.07 -3.43 12.54
N ASN A 413 -7.23 -4.43 11.69
CA ASN A 413 -7.30 -4.28 10.24
C ASN A 413 -8.25 -5.36 9.66
N GLN A 414 -8.36 -5.43 8.33
CA GLN A 414 -9.20 -6.42 7.63
C GLN A 414 -8.83 -7.89 7.92
N HIS A 415 -7.62 -8.16 8.42
CA HIS A 415 -7.10 -9.50 8.70
C HIS A 415 -7.21 -9.90 10.18
N GLY A 416 -7.63 -9.01 11.08
CA GLY A 416 -7.72 -9.38 12.49
C GLY A 416 -7.62 -8.22 13.47
N LEU A 417 -7.73 -8.59 14.74
CA LEU A 417 -7.58 -7.73 15.91
C LEU A 417 -6.50 -8.32 16.82
N TRP A 418 -5.46 -7.55 17.10
CA TRP A 418 -4.35 -7.97 17.97
C TRP A 418 -4.23 -7.06 19.19
N ILE A 419 -4.02 -7.69 20.34
CA ILE A 419 -3.60 -7.06 21.61
C ILE A 419 -2.07 -7.08 21.72
N ASN A 420 -1.51 -6.28 22.63
CA ASN A 420 -0.07 -6.31 22.95
C ASN A 420 0.84 -6.18 21.72
N VAL A 421 0.41 -5.39 20.73
CA VAL A 421 1.20 -5.19 19.53
C VAL A 421 2.44 -4.40 19.94
N ASN A 422 3.56 -5.11 20.13
CA ASN A 422 4.87 -4.55 20.39
C ASN A 422 5.20 -3.56 19.26
N ARG A 423 4.88 -2.29 19.51
CA ARG A 423 5.41 -1.17 18.73
C ARG A 423 6.84 -1.01 19.23
N ALA A 424 7.72 -1.91 18.79
CA ALA A 424 9.14 -1.90 19.16
C ALA A 424 9.63 -0.44 19.10
N PRO A 425 10.24 0.08 20.18
CA PRO A 425 10.57 1.49 20.27
C PRO A 425 11.53 1.86 19.13
N LEU A 426 11.27 3.01 18.52
CA LEU A 426 12.17 3.67 17.59
C LEU A 426 13.59 3.74 18.18
N HIS A 427 14.58 3.23 17.45
CA HIS A 427 15.97 3.10 17.90
C HIS A 427 16.62 4.49 18.17
N ARG A 428 17.48 4.58 19.21
CA ARG A 428 18.12 5.81 19.72
C ARG A 428 19.66 5.79 19.60
N TYR A 429 20.24 5.76 18.40
CA TYR A 429 21.72 5.67 18.27
C TYR A 429 22.27 6.68 17.25
N ARG A 430 23.42 7.32 17.58
CA ARG A 430 24.02 8.45 16.82
C ARG A 430 24.88 7.98 15.65
N TYR A 431 25.64 6.89 15.83
CA TYR A 431 26.43 6.18 14.82
C TYR A 431 26.56 4.69 15.23
N LEU A 432 26.89 3.80 14.28
CA LEU A 432 27.01 2.35 14.51
C LEU A 432 28.45 1.87 14.23
N PRO A 433 28.99 0.88 14.97
CA PRO A 433 30.40 0.50 14.89
C PRO A 433 30.76 -0.19 13.57
N ARG A 434 32.02 0.01 13.14
CA ARG A 434 32.64 -0.68 12.00
C ARG A 434 32.80 -2.17 12.30
N PRO A 435 32.44 -3.09 11.38
CA PRO A 435 32.82 -4.49 11.53
C PRO A 435 34.34 -4.65 11.43
N ILE A 436 34.89 -5.58 12.22
CA ILE A 436 36.25 -6.09 12.00
C ILE A 436 36.22 -6.79 10.64
N THR A 437 36.93 -6.23 9.66
CA THR A 437 37.06 -6.84 8.33
C THR A 437 37.84 -8.14 8.46
N GLY A 438 37.14 -9.28 8.32
CA GLY A 438 37.77 -10.61 8.33
C GLY A 438 36.83 -11.82 8.35
N MET A 439 35.57 -11.69 8.80
CA MET A 439 34.63 -12.83 8.84
C MET A 439 33.46 -12.63 7.87
N HIS A 440 33.23 -13.64 7.02
CA HIS A 440 32.21 -13.63 5.97
C HIS A 440 30.77 -13.88 6.47
N GLU A 441 30.61 -14.22 7.74
CA GLU A 441 29.31 -14.23 8.44
C GLU A 441 29.59 -13.81 9.88
N PHE A 442 28.96 -12.71 10.30
CA PHE A 442 29.00 -12.25 11.69
C PHE A 442 27.59 -12.36 12.23
N ASP A 443 27.38 -13.29 13.16
CA ASP A 443 26.11 -13.48 13.83
C ASP A 443 25.96 -12.42 14.94
N TYR A 444 25.16 -11.41 14.64
CA TYR A 444 24.96 -10.25 15.50
C TYR A 444 24.15 -10.57 16.76
N GLU A 445 23.27 -11.58 16.71
CA GLU A 445 22.48 -11.99 17.87
C GLU A 445 23.33 -12.81 18.84
N SER A 446 24.16 -13.73 18.34
CA SER A 446 25.01 -14.56 19.19
C SER A 446 26.17 -13.80 19.85
N MET A 447 26.57 -12.64 19.31
CA MET A 447 27.69 -11.84 19.82
C MET A 447 27.26 -10.60 20.61
N GLU A 448 25.97 -10.47 20.97
CA GLU A 448 25.41 -9.29 21.63
C GLU A 448 25.73 -7.97 20.89
N ALA A 449 26.04 -8.05 19.60
CA ALA A 449 26.37 -6.91 18.76
C ALA A 449 25.12 -6.30 18.11
N THR A 450 23.97 -6.47 18.77
CA THR A 450 22.70 -5.88 18.41
C THR A 450 22.63 -4.42 18.88
N PRO A 451 21.77 -3.58 18.29
CA PRO A 451 21.63 -2.18 18.69
C PRO A 451 21.39 -1.98 20.20
N ASP A 452 20.77 -2.95 20.87
CA ASP A 452 20.37 -2.87 22.27
C ASP A 452 21.55 -2.80 23.25
N HIS A 453 22.76 -3.23 22.85
CA HIS A 453 23.95 -3.34 23.70
C HIS A 453 24.99 -2.22 23.46
N PHE A 454 24.69 -1.20 22.65
CA PHE A 454 25.65 -0.15 22.27
C PHE A 454 25.69 1.04 23.25
N PRO A 455 26.88 1.56 23.63
CA PRO A 455 27.02 2.58 24.69
C PRO A 455 26.59 4.01 24.27
N ASP A 456 26.77 4.41 23.00
CA ASP A 456 26.50 5.78 22.53
C ASP A 456 25.04 5.99 22.09
N LYS A 457 24.19 6.37 23.04
CA LYS A 457 22.75 6.64 22.80
C LYS A 457 22.53 8.11 22.43
N LEU A 458 21.62 8.37 21.47
CA LEU A 458 21.14 9.73 21.21
C LEU A 458 20.25 10.21 22.37
N GLU A 459 20.47 11.44 22.84
CA GLU A 459 19.61 12.08 23.85
C GLU A 459 18.17 12.26 23.34
N ILE A 460 18.02 12.67 22.07
CA ILE A 460 16.73 12.93 21.43
C ILE A 460 16.46 11.89 20.34
N ARG A 461 15.20 11.43 20.26
CA ARG A 461 14.75 10.42 19.30
C ARG A 461 14.42 11.05 17.94
N PRO A 462 15.21 10.84 16.88
CA PRO A 462 14.93 11.41 15.57
C PRO A 462 13.75 10.68 14.91
N LYS A 463 12.83 11.44 14.31
CA LYS A 463 11.71 10.89 13.51
C LYS A 463 12.18 10.42 12.13
N LEU A 464 13.21 11.07 11.59
CA LEU A 464 13.73 10.88 10.25
C LEU A 464 15.25 10.74 10.25
N TRP A 465 15.74 9.97 9.30
CA TRP A 465 17.14 9.85 8.93
C TRP A 465 17.36 10.55 7.60
N VAL A 466 18.49 11.23 7.45
CA VAL A 466 19.07 11.50 6.14
C VAL A 466 20.18 10.49 5.92
N ALA A 467 20.24 9.88 4.74
CA ALA A 467 21.31 8.98 4.37
C ALA A 467 21.70 9.16 2.91
N TRP A 468 22.97 8.93 2.59
CA TRP A 468 23.48 8.95 1.22
C TRP A 468 24.54 7.87 1.03
N LEU A 469 24.66 7.35 -0.18
CA LEU A 469 25.79 6.50 -0.56
C LEU A 469 27.04 7.36 -0.72
N TYR A 470 28.08 7.08 0.06
CA TYR A 470 29.38 7.74 -0.11
C TYR A 470 30.38 6.86 -0.90
N ARG A 471 30.06 5.57 -1.10
CA ARG A 471 30.90 4.61 -1.82
C ARG A 471 30.11 3.85 -2.88
N GLN A 472 30.75 3.58 -4.03
CA GLN A 472 30.13 2.75 -5.06
C GLN A 472 30.04 1.29 -4.61
N PRO A 473 28.92 0.60 -4.87
CA PRO A 473 28.73 -0.80 -4.46
C PRO A 473 29.35 -1.81 -5.43
N SER A 474 30.43 -1.46 -6.15
CA SER A 474 30.94 -2.23 -7.29
C SER A 474 31.26 -3.69 -6.95
N ASN A 475 31.85 -3.93 -5.77
CA ASN A 475 32.24 -5.26 -5.29
C ASN A 475 31.24 -5.90 -4.32
N GLU A 476 30.04 -5.32 -4.20
CA GLU A 476 29.05 -5.80 -3.25
C GLU A 476 28.25 -7.00 -3.80
N PRO A 477 27.85 -7.92 -2.91
CA PRO A 477 26.94 -9.00 -3.26
C PRO A 477 25.61 -8.51 -3.85
N ARG A 478 24.98 -9.35 -4.68
CA ARG A 478 23.73 -9.01 -5.39
C ARG A 478 22.59 -8.61 -4.46
N TRP A 479 22.49 -9.19 -3.26
CA TRP A 479 21.44 -8.83 -2.30
C TRP A 479 21.66 -7.44 -1.70
N ILE A 480 22.91 -7.02 -1.47
CA ILE A 480 23.24 -5.66 -1.03
C ILE A 480 22.96 -4.66 -2.16
N LYS A 481 23.31 -4.98 -3.40
CA LYS A 481 22.97 -4.15 -4.57
C LYS A 481 21.46 -3.94 -4.72
N ARG A 482 20.64 -4.98 -4.52
CA ARG A 482 19.17 -4.85 -4.50
C ARG A 482 18.66 -3.98 -3.35
N ASP A 483 19.23 -4.12 -2.16
CA ASP A 483 18.84 -3.29 -1.01
C ASP A 483 19.21 -1.81 -1.25
N ILE A 484 20.33 -1.55 -1.93
CA ILE A 484 20.72 -0.21 -2.39
C ILE A 484 19.75 0.32 -3.45
N GLU A 485 19.39 -0.48 -4.45
CA GLU A 485 18.43 -0.08 -5.48
C GLU A 485 17.05 0.26 -4.89
N LEU A 486 16.63 -0.49 -3.87
CA LEU A 486 15.38 -0.22 -3.14
C LEU A 486 15.43 1.04 -2.28
N LEU A 487 16.61 1.39 -1.74
CA LEU A 487 16.78 2.54 -0.85
C LEU A 487 17.09 3.84 -1.61
N PHE A 488 17.87 3.76 -2.68
CA PHE A 488 18.45 4.90 -3.40
C PHE A 488 18.17 4.89 -4.92
N GLY A 489 17.39 3.93 -5.42
CA GLY A 489 17.01 3.81 -6.83
C GLY A 489 17.96 2.96 -7.68
N VAL A 490 17.51 2.60 -8.90
CA VAL A 490 18.18 1.65 -9.83
C VAL A 490 19.61 2.09 -10.25
N LYS A 491 19.90 3.39 -10.17
CA LYS A 491 21.23 3.98 -10.43
C LYS A 491 21.50 5.05 -9.39
N PRO A 492 21.88 4.68 -8.17
CA PRO A 492 21.98 5.63 -7.09
C PRO A 492 23.19 6.54 -7.32
N LYS A 493 23.02 7.86 -7.16
CA LYS A 493 24.14 8.80 -7.25
C LYS A 493 24.87 8.84 -5.92
N LEU A 494 26.20 8.95 -5.98
CA LEU A 494 26.99 9.18 -4.78
C LEU A 494 26.66 10.56 -4.20
N LEU A 495 26.68 10.65 -2.88
CA LEU A 495 26.42 11.85 -2.08
C LEU A 495 25.01 12.44 -2.23
N GLU A 496 24.11 11.73 -2.91
CA GLU A 496 22.70 12.13 -3.02
C GLU A 496 21.96 11.81 -1.70
N MET A 497 21.55 12.86 -1.01
CA MET A 497 20.83 12.76 0.26
C MET A 497 19.41 12.25 0.06
N ASN A 498 19.07 11.18 0.78
CA ASN A 498 17.76 10.55 0.79
C ASN A 498 17.21 10.51 2.21
N ILE A 499 15.90 10.71 2.36
CA ILE A 499 15.24 10.82 3.67
C ILE A 499 14.47 9.53 3.96
N PHE A 500 14.70 8.94 5.14
CA PHE A 500 14.06 7.70 5.58
C PHE A 500 13.33 7.92 6.91
N LYS A 501 12.16 7.28 7.05
CA LYS A 501 11.47 7.25 8.35
C LYS A 501 12.25 6.36 9.30
N ASN A 502 12.49 6.82 10.53
CA ASN A 502 13.00 5.95 11.58
C ASN A 502 11.91 4.90 11.87
N MET A 503 11.99 3.72 11.27
CA MET A 503 11.04 2.61 11.39
C MET A 503 11.82 1.29 11.26
N PRO A 504 11.40 0.21 11.95
CA PRO A 504 12.14 -1.06 11.95
C PRO A 504 12.49 -1.58 10.55
N TYR A 505 11.57 -1.45 9.60
CA TYR A 505 11.77 -1.83 8.21
C TYR A 505 12.96 -1.09 7.56
N TRP A 506 12.97 0.24 7.62
CA TRP A 506 14.03 1.06 7.02
C TRP A 506 15.35 0.88 7.76
N ASN A 507 15.31 0.85 9.09
CA ASN A 507 16.49 0.67 9.93
C ASN A 507 17.19 -0.66 9.62
N LYS A 508 16.44 -1.76 9.46
CA LYS A 508 17.00 -3.07 9.09
C LYS A 508 17.69 -3.06 7.72
N ARG A 509 17.21 -2.27 6.76
CA ARG A 509 17.79 -2.20 5.41
C ARG A 509 19.00 -1.29 5.35
N LEU A 510 18.90 -0.09 5.94
CA LEU A 510 20.04 0.82 6.09
C LEU A 510 21.19 0.14 6.84
N TRP A 511 20.88 -0.69 7.85
CA TRP A 511 21.86 -1.50 8.58
C TRP A 511 22.70 -2.41 7.69
N LYS A 512 22.07 -3.14 6.76
CA LYS A 512 22.77 -4.11 5.89
C LYS A 512 23.80 -3.48 4.96
N ILE A 513 23.70 -2.18 4.72
CA ILE A 513 24.54 -1.45 3.78
C ILE A 513 25.32 -0.32 4.46
N LYS A 514 25.38 -0.32 5.80
CA LYS A 514 25.99 0.73 6.63
C LYS A 514 27.45 1.04 6.27
N HIS A 515 28.16 0.10 5.63
CA HIS A 515 29.53 0.27 5.15
C HIS A 515 29.64 1.06 3.84
N LEU A 516 28.52 1.43 3.23
CA LEU A 516 28.45 2.16 1.95
C LEU A 516 27.73 3.51 2.08
N ILE A 517 26.99 3.70 3.18
CA ILE A 517 26.15 4.86 3.42
C ILE A 517 26.62 5.62 4.66
N GLU A 518 26.39 6.92 4.64
CA GLU A 518 26.41 7.73 5.85
C GLU A 518 24.97 8.03 6.25
N VAL A 519 24.67 8.02 7.55
CA VAL A 519 23.32 8.24 8.09
C VAL A 519 23.43 9.27 9.21
N LYS A 520 22.62 10.33 9.15
CA LYS A 520 22.52 11.36 10.21
C LYS A 520 21.06 11.53 10.64
N PRO A 521 20.80 11.79 11.93
CA PRO A 521 19.47 12.17 12.38
C PRO A 521 19.08 13.52 11.79
N ILE A 522 17.85 13.65 11.27
CA ILE A 522 17.34 14.97 10.90
C ILE A 522 16.88 15.70 12.16
N VAL A 523 17.42 16.89 12.37
CA VAL A 523 17.05 17.80 13.46
C VAL A 523 16.48 19.09 12.88
N PHE A 524 15.60 19.73 13.63
CA PHE A 524 14.96 20.99 13.24
C PHE A 524 15.31 22.09 14.25
N PRO A 525 16.45 22.78 14.09
CA PRO A 525 16.91 23.80 15.04
C PRO A 525 15.90 24.95 15.21
N ASN A 526 15.14 25.26 14.16
CA ASN A 526 14.14 26.34 14.13
C ASN A 526 12.70 25.84 14.43
N GLY A 527 12.55 24.63 14.96
CA GLY A 527 11.24 23.99 15.17
C GLY A 527 10.74 23.17 13.97
N GLU A 528 9.76 22.29 14.21
CA GLU A 528 9.22 21.42 13.16
C GLU A 528 8.50 22.25 12.07
N PRO A 529 8.83 22.05 10.78
CA PRO A 529 8.25 22.82 9.69
C PRO A 529 6.76 22.48 9.47
N THR A 530 5.99 23.50 9.10
CA THR A 530 4.59 23.39 8.66
C THR A 530 4.50 23.21 7.15
N GLU A 531 3.30 22.92 6.61
CA GLU A 531 3.11 22.75 5.16
C GLU A 531 3.49 24.02 4.36
N GLU A 532 3.32 25.21 4.94
CA GLU A 532 3.71 26.49 4.33
C GLU A 532 5.23 26.69 4.27
N ASP A 533 5.99 25.95 5.07
CA ASP A 533 7.44 26.08 5.17
C ASP A 533 8.19 25.24 4.13
N ILE A 534 7.53 24.28 3.48
CA ILE A 534 8.14 23.33 2.52
C ILE A 534 9.00 24.01 1.45
N PRO A 535 8.57 25.12 0.80
CA PRO A 535 9.38 25.79 -0.22
C PRO A 535 10.66 26.42 0.32
N TYR A 536 10.71 26.68 1.64
CA TYR A 536 11.79 27.38 2.33
C TYR A 536 12.66 26.43 3.16
N MET A 537 12.40 25.12 3.09
CA MET A 537 13.17 24.11 3.80
C MET A 537 14.48 23.80 3.08
N ARG A 538 15.57 23.77 3.84
CA ARG A 538 16.87 23.28 3.38
C ARG A 538 17.42 22.24 4.34
N LEU A 539 17.70 21.05 3.81
CA LEU A 539 18.37 19.98 4.52
C LEU A 539 19.88 20.05 4.25
N PHE A 540 20.67 20.02 5.32
CA PHE A 540 22.12 20.03 5.29
C PHE A 540 22.71 18.62 5.50
N PRO A 541 23.94 18.36 5.03
CA PRO A 541 24.61 17.06 5.21
C PRO A 541 24.80 16.66 6.68
N ASP A 542 24.91 17.61 7.59
CA ASP A 542 25.01 17.34 9.03
C ASP A 542 23.68 16.91 9.69
N GLY A 543 22.59 16.86 8.91
CA GLY A 543 21.26 16.50 9.38
C GLY A 543 20.41 17.68 9.85
N ARG A 544 20.93 18.92 9.87
CA ARG A 544 20.11 20.10 10.17
C ARG A 544 19.14 20.37 9.03
N CYS A 545 17.86 20.52 9.35
CA CYS A 545 16.86 21.01 8.41
C CYS A 545 16.39 22.39 8.89
N ILE A 546 16.70 23.43 8.12
CA ILE A 546 16.44 24.82 8.46
C ILE A 546 15.33 25.35 7.54
N VAL A 547 14.39 26.09 8.11
CA VAL A 547 13.42 26.90 7.35
C VAL A 547 13.99 28.30 7.22
N ASP A 548 14.32 28.72 6.01
CA ASP A 548 14.87 30.03 5.69
C ASP A 548 13.93 30.80 4.76
N LYS A 549 13.01 31.56 5.36
CA LYS A 549 12.04 32.40 4.63
C LYS A 549 12.64 33.69 4.08
N ALA A 550 13.88 34.03 4.45
CA ALA A 550 14.54 35.28 4.08
C ALA A 550 15.34 35.17 2.78
N MET A 551 15.71 33.96 2.36
CA MET A 551 16.25 33.72 1.02
C MET A 551 15.15 33.88 -0.03
N LYS A 552 15.23 34.95 -0.83
CA LYS A 552 14.55 35.01 -2.14
C LYS A 552 14.92 33.72 -2.90
N LEU A 553 13.93 33.04 -3.49
CA LEU A 553 14.23 32.05 -4.52
C LEU A 553 15.09 32.75 -5.57
N ASP A 554 16.32 32.27 -5.80
CA ASP A 554 17.06 32.59 -7.02
C ASP A 554 16.36 31.87 -8.18
N THR A 555 15.20 32.40 -8.60
CA THR A 555 14.63 32.13 -9.92
C THR A 555 15.44 32.79 -11.03
N LEU A 556 16.51 33.54 -10.71
CA LEU A 556 17.38 34.21 -11.66
C LEU A 556 18.46 33.30 -12.29
N GLU A 557 18.81 32.14 -11.70
CA GLU A 557 19.82 31.25 -12.30
C GLU A 557 19.35 30.52 -13.58
N ALA A 558 18.04 30.51 -13.87
CA ALA A 558 17.51 29.97 -15.13
C ALA A 558 17.55 31.00 -16.28
N ASP A 559 17.47 32.30 -15.97
CA ASP A 559 17.46 33.39 -16.96
C ASP A 559 18.86 33.93 -17.26
N GLU A 560 19.83 33.80 -16.34
CA GLU A 560 21.23 34.26 -16.55
C GLU A 560 22.07 33.34 -17.46
N LEU A 561 21.55 32.17 -17.87
CA LEU A 561 22.19 31.32 -18.87
C LEU A 561 21.98 31.80 -20.31
N ASN A 562 21.25 32.90 -20.51
CA ASN A 562 20.96 33.46 -21.83
C ASN A 562 21.79 34.71 -22.20
N GLU A 563 22.82 35.06 -21.43
CA GLU A 563 23.78 36.09 -21.88
C GLU A 563 25.03 35.45 -22.47
N GLU A 564 25.02 35.32 -23.80
CA GLU A 564 26.19 35.13 -24.65
C GLU A 564 27.20 36.28 -24.45
N LYS A 565 27.98 36.31 -23.35
CA LYS A 565 29.27 37.07 -23.29
C LYS A 565 30.15 37.02 -22.04
N ASN A 566 29.99 36.11 -21.10
CA ASN A 566 30.94 36.02 -19.99
C ASN A 566 31.98 34.92 -20.22
N GLU A 567 33.14 35.31 -20.78
CA GLU A 567 34.34 34.46 -20.78
C GLU A 567 34.64 34.03 -19.34
N LEU A 568 34.56 32.72 -19.11
CA LEU A 568 34.81 32.06 -17.82
C LEU A 568 36.29 32.23 -17.42
N THR A 569 36.61 33.37 -16.81
CA THR A 569 37.97 33.64 -16.32
C THR A 569 38.29 32.82 -15.07
N ALA A 570 39.56 32.42 -14.91
CA ALA A 570 40.03 31.68 -13.74
C ALA A 570 39.75 32.43 -12.41
N LYS A 571 39.68 33.76 -12.46
CA LYS A 571 39.31 34.60 -11.31
C LYS A 571 37.87 34.32 -10.86
N TYR A 572 36.91 34.27 -11.79
CA TYR A 572 35.50 33.95 -11.51
C TYR A 572 35.35 32.54 -10.90
N PHE A 573 36.06 31.55 -11.46
CA PHE A 573 36.08 30.19 -10.92
C PHE A 573 36.63 30.16 -9.49
N ASN A 574 37.76 30.81 -9.25
CA ASN A 574 38.37 30.86 -7.93
C ASN A 574 37.46 31.57 -6.92
N GLU A 575 36.77 32.65 -7.30
CA GLU A 575 35.84 33.35 -6.40
C GLU A 575 34.62 32.50 -6.04
N LYS A 576 33.98 31.84 -7.03
CA LYS A 576 32.86 30.92 -6.79
C LYS A 576 33.27 29.68 -6.00
N LEU A 577 34.46 29.12 -6.27
CA LEU A 577 34.99 27.97 -5.52
C LEU A 577 35.36 28.36 -4.09
N ARG A 578 35.94 29.53 -3.86
CA ARG A 578 36.28 30.03 -2.52
C ARG A 578 35.02 30.36 -1.70
N PHE A 579 33.99 30.92 -2.34
CA PHE A 579 32.69 31.14 -1.71
C PHE A 579 32.01 29.82 -1.34
N LYS A 580 32.08 28.80 -2.20
CA LYS A 580 31.61 27.44 -1.87
C LYS A 580 32.44 26.81 -0.76
N TRP A 581 33.76 26.97 -0.79
CA TRP A 581 34.69 26.42 0.21
C TRP A 581 34.43 26.99 1.61
N ASN A 582 34.41 28.32 1.75
CA ASN A 582 34.17 28.99 3.03
C ASN A 582 32.76 28.72 3.61
N ARG A 583 31.81 28.30 2.77
CA ARG A 583 30.45 27.91 3.18
C ARG A 583 30.38 26.48 3.77
N PHE A 584 31.43 25.68 3.59
CA PHE A 584 31.53 24.29 4.06
C PHE A 584 32.75 24.08 4.98
N GLU A 585 33.37 25.16 5.46
CA GLU A 585 34.59 25.12 6.28
C GLU A 585 34.34 24.37 7.61
N ASP A 586 33.15 24.54 8.19
CA ASP A 586 32.65 23.84 9.38
C ASP A 586 32.27 22.36 9.14
N ILE A 587 32.01 21.97 7.88
CA ILE A 587 31.69 20.58 7.49
C ILE A 587 32.96 19.74 7.29
N LEU A 588 34.08 20.37 6.92
CA LEU A 588 35.36 19.70 6.64
C LEU A 588 36.19 19.43 7.91
N GLU A 589 35.97 20.19 8.99
CA GLU A 589 36.66 19.97 10.27
C GLU A 589 36.17 18.72 11.03
N ASP A 590 34.93 18.28 10.77
CA ASP A 590 34.32 17.10 11.43
C ASP A 590 34.48 15.78 10.63
N ALA A 591 35.21 15.80 9.51
CA ALA A 591 35.59 14.58 8.81
C ALA A 591 36.65 13.83 9.63
N PRO A 592 36.50 12.53 9.95
CA PRO A 592 37.41 11.80 10.84
C PRO A 592 38.83 11.55 10.29
N TRP A 593 39.25 12.26 9.23
CA TRP A 593 40.51 12.04 8.50
C TRP A 593 41.27 13.31 8.11
N THR A 594 40.95 14.47 8.67
CA THR A 594 41.86 15.62 8.62
C THR A 594 42.97 15.38 9.63
N ASP A 595 44.15 14.94 9.17
CA ASP A 595 45.36 14.98 9.99
C ASP A 595 45.60 16.44 10.39
N PRO A 596 45.59 16.79 11.70
CA PRO A 596 45.77 18.17 12.14
C PRO A 596 47.08 18.81 11.64
N LYS A 597 48.04 18.00 11.16
CA LYS A 597 49.33 18.46 10.63
C LYS A 597 49.39 18.59 9.10
N GLN A 598 48.36 18.19 8.35
CA GLN A 598 48.33 18.34 6.89
C GLN A 598 47.43 19.50 6.40
N SER A 599 47.10 20.44 7.28
CA SER A 599 46.60 21.76 6.87
C SER A 599 47.78 22.65 6.48
N ARG A 600 48.08 22.66 5.17
CA ARG A 600 48.65 23.77 4.36
C ARG A 600 49.34 23.15 3.14
N PHE A 601 48.69 23.24 1.97
CA PHE A 601 49.26 23.75 0.72
C PHE A 601 48.12 24.07 -0.26
#